data_AF-M2MMZ3-F1
#
_entry.id   AF-M2MMZ3-F1
#
_cell.length_a   1.000
_cell.length_b   1.000
_cell.length_c   1.000
_cell.angle_alpha   90.00
_cell.angle_beta   90.00
_cell.angle_gamma   90.00
#
_symmetry.space_group_name_H-M   'P 1'
#
loop_
_entity.id
_entity.type
_entity.pdbx_description
1 polymer ?
#
loop_
_entity_poly.entity_id
_entity_poly.type
_entity_poly.pdbx_seq_one_letter_code
_entity_poly.pdbx_strand_id
1 'polypeptide(L)'
;MAAQSGLHAAAKDGRQDRITAALSNGEDPSSLDHAAWTAAEYAAYYGHVGRLDELQPPNLQDNAAELAFCEGDDVNWLSGYENKSPIDSNVIIVNFGPLDSVNDERVVEVSSLDDPLTLEVDIKGGSGDKYTLHLPATRATIYQPCIFRTSDVSEAKLLFRLHRQGGSADNIISSGIALVESLNQPDLEDVRRYHRVPLQATHGDLSFAGHVNFYLQVIKPYAGATEAPTNKPAGMDFRNRIGGHRGLGQNKQGWKFLQMGENTIESFKMAHQLGAGFVEFDVQVTKDLIPVIYHDFLLSETGTDAPIHTVSYEQFMAASKLQFSPARRDRRVADDSTLAQPQMADFSARMGHTLEYKAKGFKPNTRGVFIQDSFTTFKETLSQVPSDVPFDIEMKYPMPFECRDHNMSTTWLELNVFIDTVLSTIFAHAGKRRIMFSSFSPELCIALSHKQNHYPVFFLSDVKAAPGVDDPRASSLRDAVHFARRWALPGIVVESSPLIDCPRLVKYVHGFGLQCATYGGRNNEPQCTQVRDRT
;
A
#
# COMPACT_ATOMS: atom_id res chain seq x y z
N MET A 1 18.84 -2.10 35.75
CA MET A 1 18.32 -1.99 34.38
C MET A 1 19.23 -1.04 33.62
N ALA A 2 19.73 -1.44 32.46
CA ALA A 2 20.73 -0.67 31.71
C ALA A 2 20.07 0.49 30.94
N ALA A 3 20.77 1.62 30.83
CA ALA A 3 20.39 2.68 29.91
C ALA A 3 20.47 2.18 28.45
N GLN A 4 19.78 2.87 27.53
CA GLN A 4 19.89 2.57 26.10
C GLN A 4 21.37 2.56 25.68
N SER A 5 21.85 1.41 25.20
CA SER A 5 23.25 1.24 24.83
C SER A 5 23.55 1.83 23.45
N GLY A 6 24.84 1.91 23.08
CA GLY A 6 25.25 2.35 21.74
C GLY A 6 24.66 1.47 20.63
N LEU A 7 24.55 0.16 20.89
CA LEU A 7 23.93 -0.81 19.98
C LEU A 7 22.43 -0.54 19.75
N HIS A 8 21.66 -0.24 20.82
CA HIS A 8 20.23 0.05 20.69
C HIS A 8 19.97 1.31 19.86
N ALA A 9 20.74 2.38 20.11
CA ALA A 9 20.64 3.61 19.33
C ALA A 9 21.06 3.39 17.86
N ALA A 10 22.14 2.63 17.62
CA ALA A 10 22.60 2.30 16.28
C ALA A 10 21.58 1.47 15.49
N ALA A 11 20.92 0.51 16.15
CA ALA A 11 19.88 -0.32 15.55
C ALA A 11 18.60 0.47 15.24
N LYS A 12 18.19 1.38 16.14
CA LYS A 12 17.09 2.33 15.92
C LYS A 12 17.31 3.21 14.68
N ASP A 13 18.55 3.64 14.44
CA ASP A 13 18.93 4.47 13.28
C ASP A 13 19.30 3.65 12.02
N GLY A 14 19.35 2.32 12.12
CA GLY A 14 19.75 1.42 11.03
C GLY A 14 21.22 1.56 10.59
N ARG A 15 22.09 2.10 11.45
CA ARG A 15 23.48 2.46 11.14
C ARG A 15 24.42 1.26 11.23
N GLN A 16 24.61 0.57 10.11
CA GLN A 16 25.44 -0.65 10.00
C GLN A 16 26.87 -0.47 10.57
N ASP A 17 27.51 0.67 10.27
CA ASP A 17 28.84 1.01 10.77
C ASP A 17 28.90 1.06 12.30
N ARG A 18 27.86 1.63 12.91
CA ARG A 18 27.75 1.75 14.37
C ARG A 18 27.33 0.45 15.03
N ILE A 19 26.44 -0.33 14.41
CA ILE A 19 26.08 -1.68 14.87
C ILE A 19 27.33 -2.55 14.93
N THR A 20 28.10 -2.58 13.84
CA THR A 20 29.35 -3.35 13.76
C THR A 20 30.35 -2.91 14.84
N ALA A 21 30.53 -1.60 15.03
CA ALA A 21 31.43 -1.07 16.06
C ALA A 21 30.97 -1.44 17.48
N ALA A 22 29.68 -1.33 17.79
CA ALA A 22 29.14 -1.68 19.09
C ALA A 22 29.29 -3.18 19.40
N LEU A 23 28.99 -4.05 18.44
CA LEU A 23 29.21 -5.49 18.56
C LEU A 23 30.70 -5.84 18.73
N SER A 24 31.58 -5.16 17.99
CA SER A 24 33.04 -5.34 18.12
C SER A 24 33.58 -4.88 19.47
N ASN A 25 32.90 -3.93 20.12
CA ASN A 25 33.21 -3.48 21.48
C ASN A 25 32.62 -4.40 22.58
N GLY A 26 31.98 -5.51 22.20
CA GLY A 26 31.43 -6.49 23.13
C GLY A 26 30.05 -6.15 23.68
N GLU A 27 29.30 -5.24 23.05
CA GLU A 27 27.88 -5.05 23.38
C GLU A 27 27.07 -6.30 23.02
N ASP A 28 26.25 -6.78 23.95
CA ASP A 28 25.43 -7.98 23.80
C ASP A 28 24.12 -7.65 23.06
N PRO A 29 23.88 -8.21 21.85
CA PRO A 29 22.64 -7.97 21.10
C PRO A 29 21.39 -8.53 21.78
N SER A 30 21.54 -9.46 22.74
CA SER A 30 20.44 -10.00 23.53
C SER A 30 20.10 -9.17 24.76
N SER A 31 20.88 -8.12 25.05
CA SER A 31 20.60 -7.23 26.16
C SER A 31 19.29 -6.47 25.97
N LEU A 32 18.58 -6.27 27.08
CA LEU A 32 17.36 -5.48 27.14
C LEU A 32 17.68 -4.08 27.68
N ASP A 33 17.16 -3.06 27.02
CA ASP A 33 17.20 -1.70 27.55
C ASP A 33 16.15 -1.48 28.68
N HIS A 34 16.08 -0.25 29.17
CA HIS A 34 15.10 0.18 30.17
C HIS A 34 13.63 0.01 29.77
N ALA A 35 13.32 -0.04 28.47
CA ALA A 35 11.98 -0.30 27.94
C ALA A 35 11.72 -1.79 27.69
N ALA A 36 12.68 -2.65 28.04
CA ALA A 36 12.70 -4.08 27.76
C ALA A 36 12.76 -4.44 26.26
N TRP A 37 13.37 -3.58 25.45
CA TRP A 37 13.61 -3.84 24.02
C TRP A 37 15.04 -4.32 23.79
N THR A 38 15.20 -5.23 22.83
CA THR A 38 16.49 -5.61 22.22
C THR A 38 16.83 -4.67 21.07
N ALA A 39 18.10 -4.66 20.66
CA ALA A 39 18.54 -3.95 19.46
C ALA A 39 17.83 -4.45 18.18
N ALA A 40 17.62 -5.77 18.05
CA ALA A 40 16.92 -6.36 16.90
C ALA A 40 15.45 -5.91 16.81
N GLU A 41 14.75 -5.83 17.95
CA GLU A 41 13.37 -5.32 17.99
C GLU A 41 13.30 -3.85 17.56
N TYR A 42 14.25 -3.01 17.98
CA TYR A 42 14.34 -1.63 17.47
C TYR A 42 14.57 -1.58 15.95
N ALA A 43 15.50 -2.38 15.43
CA ALA A 43 15.74 -2.45 13.99
C ALA A 43 14.49 -2.88 13.22
N ALA A 44 13.82 -3.95 13.64
CA ALA A 44 12.57 -4.41 13.01
C ALA A 44 11.46 -3.35 13.09
N TYR A 45 11.29 -2.73 14.26
CA TYR A 45 10.27 -1.72 14.51
C TYR A 45 10.40 -0.47 13.64
N TYR A 46 11.64 0.01 13.45
CA TYR A 46 11.96 1.17 12.63
C TYR A 46 12.22 0.84 11.15
N GLY A 47 12.01 -0.41 10.70
CA GLY A 47 12.08 -0.81 9.29
C GLY A 47 13.50 -1.11 8.78
N HIS A 48 14.42 -1.43 9.68
CA HIS A 48 15.81 -1.80 9.37
C HIS A 48 16.00 -3.32 9.31
N VAL A 49 15.10 -4.02 8.61
CA VAL A 49 15.03 -5.49 8.53
C VAL A 49 16.35 -6.10 8.02
N GLY A 50 17.02 -5.44 7.07
CA GLY A 50 18.32 -5.89 6.55
C GLY A 50 19.48 -5.86 7.56
N ARG A 51 19.25 -5.47 8.81
CA ARG A 51 20.21 -5.54 9.93
C ARG A 51 19.94 -6.68 10.90
N LEU A 52 18.81 -7.40 10.77
CA LEU A 52 18.44 -8.45 11.72
C LEU A 52 19.44 -9.60 11.75
N ASP A 53 20.00 -9.99 10.59
CA ASP A 53 21.04 -11.03 10.52
C ASP A 53 22.30 -10.66 11.32
N GLU A 54 22.70 -9.39 11.30
CA GLU A 54 23.86 -8.88 12.05
C GLU A 54 23.58 -8.83 13.56
N LEU A 55 22.34 -8.53 13.93
CA LEU A 55 21.90 -8.38 15.31
C LEU A 55 21.53 -9.72 15.95
N GLN A 56 21.44 -10.82 15.19
CA GLN A 56 21.15 -12.18 15.68
C GLN A 56 20.06 -12.20 16.76
N PRO A 57 18.80 -11.83 16.41
CA PRO A 57 17.73 -11.69 17.38
C PRO A 57 17.65 -12.91 18.30
N PRO A 58 17.74 -12.71 19.63
CA PRO A 58 17.67 -13.81 20.57
C PRO A 58 16.31 -14.50 20.46
N ASN A 59 16.29 -15.82 20.63
CA ASN A 59 15.04 -16.58 20.74
C ASN A 59 14.38 -16.32 22.11
N LEU A 60 13.84 -15.12 22.27
CA LEU A 60 13.07 -14.73 23.44
C LEU A 60 11.68 -15.35 23.32
N GLN A 61 11.43 -16.39 24.11
CA GLN A 61 10.10 -16.98 24.25
C GLN A 61 9.12 -15.93 24.80
N ASP A 62 7.82 -16.15 24.57
CA ASP A 62 6.69 -15.27 24.94
C ASP A 62 6.63 -14.79 26.39
N ASN A 63 7.39 -15.43 27.28
CA ASN A 63 7.46 -15.12 28.72
C ASN A 63 8.55 -14.10 29.09
N ALA A 64 9.29 -13.55 28.11
CA ALA A 64 10.14 -12.38 28.35
C ALA A 64 9.27 -11.16 28.75
N ALA A 65 9.86 -10.21 29.49
CA ALA A 65 9.18 -9.01 30.00
C ALA A 65 8.28 -8.35 28.94
N GLU A 66 7.13 -7.79 29.33
CA GLU A 66 6.28 -7.06 28.38
C GLU A 66 7.07 -5.91 27.76
N LEU A 67 6.99 -5.75 26.43
CA LEU A 67 7.56 -4.60 25.74
C LEU A 67 6.84 -3.35 26.25
N ALA A 68 7.57 -2.43 26.86
CA ALA A 68 7.01 -1.11 27.12
C ALA A 68 6.80 -0.42 25.76
N PHE A 69 5.76 0.41 25.64
CA PHE A 69 5.66 1.28 24.48
C PHE A 69 6.87 2.21 24.45
N CYS A 70 7.47 2.41 23.28
CA CYS A 70 8.58 3.34 23.12
C CYS A 70 8.09 4.76 23.49
N GLU A 71 8.48 5.23 24.68
CA GLU A 71 8.02 6.53 25.20
C GLU A 71 8.44 7.69 24.26
N GLY A 72 7.56 8.68 24.12
CA GLY A 72 7.81 9.94 23.40
C GLY A 72 7.32 9.99 21.96
N ASP A 73 7.50 8.91 21.18
CA ASP A 73 7.03 8.86 19.79
C ASP A 73 5.57 8.41 19.71
N ASP A 74 5.15 7.42 20.50
CA ASP A 74 3.87 6.74 20.26
C ASP A 74 2.67 7.44 20.89
N VAL A 75 2.84 8.23 21.96
CA VAL A 75 1.71 8.60 22.85
C VAL A 75 0.83 9.75 22.32
N ASN A 76 1.38 10.64 21.48
CA ASN A 76 0.69 11.85 21.03
C ASN A 76 -0.08 11.71 19.71
N TRP A 77 0.12 10.63 18.95
CA TRP A 77 -0.56 10.40 17.65
C TRP A 77 -1.82 9.51 17.76
N LEU A 78 -2.25 9.22 18.99
CA LEU A 78 -3.12 8.08 19.28
C LEU A 78 -4.62 8.34 19.21
N SER A 79 -5.07 9.57 18.96
CA SER A 79 -6.47 9.79 18.64
C SER A 79 -6.72 9.29 17.21
N GLY A 80 -7.37 8.11 17.13
CA GLY A 80 -7.89 7.61 15.87
C GLY A 80 -8.78 8.68 15.24
N TYR A 81 -8.81 8.75 13.91
CA TYR A 81 -9.72 9.66 13.22
C TYR A 81 -11.17 9.25 13.55
N GLU A 82 -11.76 9.96 14.52
CA GLU A 82 -13.09 9.65 15.08
C GLU A 82 -14.22 9.94 14.08
N ASN A 83 -13.93 10.67 12.99
CA ASN A 83 -14.93 11.24 12.10
C ASN A 83 -15.29 10.33 10.91
N LYS A 84 -15.68 9.07 11.21
CA LYS A 84 -16.29 8.16 10.23
C LYS A 84 -17.79 8.44 10.05
N SER A 85 -18.18 9.63 9.58
CA SER A 85 -19.48 9.89 8.91
C SER A 85 -19.60 11.29 8.30
N PRO A 86 -20.46 11.50 7.28
CA PRO A 86 -21.25 10.52 6.53
C PRO A 86 -20.66 10.25 5.14
N ILE A 87 -21.11 9.16 4.52
CA ILE A 87 -20.74 8.67 3.18
C ILE A 87 -21.09 9.69 2.07
N ASP A 88 -21.76 10.80 2.40
CA ASP A 88 -22.44 11.73 1.50
C ASP A 88 -21.69 13.04 1.21
N SER A 89 -20.57 13.31 1.88
CA SER A 89 -19.75 14.52 1.65
C SER A 89 -18.40 14.19 1.04
N ASN A 90 -17.87 15.08 0.18
CA ASN A 90 -16.50 14.96 -0.31
C ASN A 90 -15.52 15.29 0.81
N VAL A 91 -14.44 14.51 0.90
CA VAL A 91 -13.35 14.73 1.86
C VAL A 91 -12.13 15.23 1.11
N ILE A 92 -11.51 16.29 1.62
CA ILE A 92 -10.28 16.88 1.09
C ILE A 92 -9.19 16.69 2.14
N ILE A 93 -8.13 15.96 1.77
CA ILE A 93 -7.00 15.67 2.63
C ILE A 93 -5.79 16.40 2.04
N VAL A 94 -5.16 17.24 2.87
CA VAL A 94 -3.95 17.99 2.51
C VAL A 94 -2.80 17.54 3.40
N ASN A 95 -1.77 16.98 2.78
CA ASN A 95 -0.57 16.52 3.46
C ASN A 95 0.61 17.44 3.18
N PHE A 96 1.42 17.68 4.21
CA PHE A 96 2.64 18.47 4.14
C PHE A 96 3.85 17.61 4.54
N GLY A 97 4.92 17.72 3.76
CA GLY A 97 6.10 16.88 3.88
C GLY A 97 6.11 15.78 2.80
N PRO A 98 7.29 15.23 2.48
CA PRO A 98 7.42 14.32 1.36
C PRO A 98 6.76 12.98 1.66
N LEU A 99 5.78 12.60 0.82
CA LEU A 99 5.20 11.25 0.79
C LEU A 99 5.98 10.30 -0.13
N ASP A 100 7.02 10.83 -0.78
CA ASP A 100 7.90 10.14 -1.69
C ASP A 100 9.32 10.62 -1.39
N SER A 101 10.25 9.73 -1.05
CA SER A 101 11.61 10.08 -0.65
C SER A 101 12.47 10.68 -1.76
N VAL A 102 12.02 10.65 -3.01
CA VAL A 102 12.68 11.39 -4.11
C VAL A 102 12.37 12.89 -4.05
N ASN A 103 11.29 13.28 -3.36
CA ASN A 103 10.92 14.67 -3.18
C ASN A 103 11.56 15.21 -1.88
N ASP A 104 12.52 16.11 -1.99
CA ASP A 104 13.11 16.85 -0.85
C ASP A 104 12.68 18.33 -0.84
N GLU A 105 11.60 18.66 -1.56
CA GLU A 105 11.08 20.03 -1.59
C GLU A 105 10.52 20.44 -0.23
N ARG A 106 10.81 21.67 0.17
CA ARG A 106 10.31 22.21 1.44
C ARG A 106 8.83 22.53 1.31
N VAL A 107 8.09 22.41 2.41
CA VAL A 107 6.66 22.78 2.46
C VAL A 107 6.43 24.22 2.02
N VAL A 108 7.33 25.14 2.39
CA VAL A 108 7.33 26.53 1.92
C VAL A 108 8.72 26.90 1.42
N GLU A 109 8.78 27.45 0.22
CA GLU A 109 10.00 27.95 -0.40
C GLU A 109 9.86 29.45 -0.68
N VAL A 110 10.57 30.27 0.08
CA VAL A 110 10.57 31.73 -0.03
C VAL A 110 12.00 32.25 -0.15
N SER A 111 12.16 33.45 -0.70
CA SER A 111 13.47 34.05 -1.03
C SER A 111 14.34 34.39 0.19
N SER A 112 13.77 34.66 1.36
CA SER A 112 14.49 34.69 2.63
C SER A 112 13.65 34.16 3.79
N LEU A 113 14.26 33.32 4.63
CA LEU A 113 13.69 32.73 5.85
C LEU A 113 14.43 33.32 7.06
N ASP A 114 14.37 34.65 7.21
CA ASP A 114 15.13 35.32 8.27
C ASP A 114 14.47 35.17 9.65
N ASP A 115 13.17 34.83 9.68
CA ASP A 115 12.35 34.69 10.90
C ASP A 115 11.62 33.32 10.96
N PRO A 116 11.27 32.82 12.15
CA PRO A 116 10.35 31.68 12.30
C PRO A 116 8.99 32.00 11.66
N LEU A 117 8.57 31.15 10.73
CA LEU A 117 7.33 31.33 9.98
C LEU A 117 6.26 30.32 10.41
N THR A 118 5.01 30.68 10.13
CA THR A 118 3.87 29.81 10.35
C THR A 118 2.96 29.84 9.13
N LEU A 119 2.61 28.66 8.62
CA LEU A 119 1.67 28.48 7.53
C LEU A 119 0.28 28.17 8.10
N GLU A 120 -0.67 29.05 7.84
CA GLU A 120 -2.09 28.81 8.08
C GLU A 120 -2.72 28.18 6.83
N VAL A 121 -3.54 27.15 7.04
CA VAL A 121 -4.26 26.43 5.99
C VAL A 121 -5.74 26.41 6.35
N ASP A 122 -6.57 26.87 5.42
CA ASP A 122 -8.00 27.08 5.60
C ASP A 122 -8.76 26.70 4.33
N ILE A 123 -10.08 26.50 4.41
CA ILE A 123 -10.92 26.16 3.27
C ILE A 123 -12.07 27.15 3.12
N LYS A 124 -12.28 27.64 1.89
CA LYS A 124 -13.50 28.36 1.50
C LYS A 124 -14.35 27.45 0.62
N GLY A 125 -15.68 27.51 0.78
CA GLY A 125 -16.60 26.61 0.07
C GLY A 125 -16.60 25.19 0.63
N GLY A 126 -16.15 25.01 1.88
CA GLY A 126 -16.14 23.74 2.60
C GLY A 126 -16.25 23.98 4.11
N SER A 127 -15.98 22.93 4.88
CA SER A 127 -16.00 22.92 6.34
C SER A 127 -14.80 22.15 6.89
N GLY A 128 -14.38 22.48 8.10
CA GLY A 128 -13.23 21.89 8.78
C GLY A 128 -12.52 22.94 9.63
N ASP A 129 -11.68 22.49 10.55
CA ASP A 129 -10.90 23.40 11.38
C ASP A 129 -9.82 24.07 10.54
N LYS A 130 -9.44 25.28 10.94
CA LYS A 130 -8.26 25.95 10.41
C LYS A 130 -7.00 25.28 11.00
N TYR A 131 -6.02 24.98 10.15
CA TYR A 131 -4.78 24.36 10.56
C TYR A 131 -3.63 25.36 10.57
N THR A 132 -2.66 25.13 11.44
CA THR A 132 -1.50 26.00 11.62
C THR A 132 -0.25 25.13 11.71
N LEU A 133 0.70 25.37 10.82
CA LEU A 133 1.95 24.64 10.73
C LEU A 133 3.14 25.56 11.02
N HIS A 134 3.91 25.24 12.05
CA HIS A 134 5.19 25.90 12.30
C HIS A 134 6.25 25.42 11.30
N LEU A 135 7.01 26.37 10.76
CA LEU A 135 8.04 26.09 9.76
C LEU A 135 9.45 26.23 10.36
N PRO A 136 10.40 25.34 10.00
CA PRO A 136 10.27 24.27 9.01
C PRO A 136 9.38 23.11 9.51
N ALA A 137 8.62 22.53 8.58
CA ALA A 137 7.75 21.40 8.88
C ALA A 137 8.59 20.18 9.33
N THR A 138 8.09 19.44 10.30
CA THR A 138 8.74 18.22 10.79
C THR A 138 8.09 16.98 10.16
N ARG A 139 8.75 15.82 10.19
CA ARG A 139 8.16 14.55 9.70
C ARG A 139 6.81 14.21 10.35
N ALA A 140 6.58 14.72 11.56
CA ALA A 140 5.34 14.61 12.30
C ALA A 140 4.10 15.11 11.51
N THR A 141 4.26 16.08 10.61
CA THR A 141 3.16 16.64 9.80
C THR A 141 2.55 15.62 8.84
N ILE A 142 3.31 14.61 8.43
CA ILE A 142 2.87 13.53 7.54
C ILE A 142 1.75 12.70 8.20
N TYR A 143 1.80 12.56 9.52
CA TYR A 143 0.83 11.77 10.30
C TYR A 143 -0.36 12.63 10.78
N GLN A 144 -0.33 13.95 10.53
CA GLN A 144 -1.38 14.91 10.87
C GLN A 144 -1.82 15.72 9.63
N PRO A 145 -2.49 15.07 8.64
CA PRO A 145 -3.09 15.78 7.51
C PRO A 145 -4.08 16.85 7.97
N CYS A 146 -4.19 17.92 7.19
CA CYS A 146 -5.36 18.79 7.25
C CYS A 146 -6.53 18.08 6.56
N ILE A 147 -7.65 17.96 7.24
CA ILE A 147 -8.84 17.29 6.70
C ILE A 147 -10.00 18.28 6.68
N PHE A 148 -10.55 18.46 5.49
CA PHE A 148 -11.70 19.31 5.21
C PHE A 148 -12.82 18.51 4.52
N ARG A 149 -14.02 19.08 4.48
CA ARG A 149 -15.19 18.50 3.82
C ARG A 149 -15.90 19.52 2.95
N THR A 150 -16.50 19.07 1.86
CA THR A 150 -17.36 19.91 1.01
C THR A 150 -18.48 19.10 0.37
N SER A 151 -19.64 19.72 0.17
CA SER A 151 -20.69 19.16 -0.69
C SER A 151 -20.37 19.32 -2.18
N ASP A 152 -19.53 20.30 -2.54
CA ASP A 152 -19.20 20.63 -3.92
C ASP A 152 -17.70 20.95 -4.05
N VAL A 153 -17.00 20.13 -4.85
CA VAL A 153 -15.56 20.26 -5.08
C VAL A 153 -15.24 21.50 -5.94
N SER A 154 -16.16 21.94 -6.80
CA SER A 154 -15.96 23.12 -7.66
C SER A 154 -15.93 24.42 -6.86
N GLU A 155 -16.63 24.46 -5.72
CA GLU A 155 -16.64 25.62 -4.84
C GLU A 155 -15.50 25.64 -3.82
N ALA A 156 -14.84 24.51 -3.60
CA ALA A 156 -13.80 24.35 -2.60
C ALA A 156 -12.46 24.99 -3.04
N LYS A 157 -11.94 25.84 -2.16
CA LYS A 157 -10.69 26.60 -2.37
C LYS A 157 -9.84 26.50 -1.11
N LEU A 158 -8.64 25.94 -1.23
CA LEU A 158 -7.67 25.93 -0.14
C LEU A 158 -6.98 27.30 -0.09
N LEU A 159 -6.92 27.88 1.09
CA LEU A 159 -6.28 29.15 1.36
C LEU A 159 -5.03 28.90 2.18
N PHE A 160 -3.91 29.42 1.70
CA PHE A 160 -2.62 29.35 2.38
C PHE A 160 -2.23 30.77 2.79
N ARG A 161 -1.91 31.00 4.07
CA ARG A 161 -1.43 32.30 4.55
C ARG A 161 -0.15 32.10 5.34
N LEU A 162 0.89 32.85 4.99
CA LEU A 162 2.19 32.78 5.63
C LEU A 162 2.34 33.95 6.60
N HIS A 163 2.62 33.67 7.87
CA HIS A 163 2.72 34.65 8.95
C HIS A 163 4.14 34.74 9.50
N ARG A 164 4.55 35.94 9.93
CA ARG A 164 5.64 36.08 10.92
C ARG A 164 5.12 35.68 12.29
N GLN A 165 5.97 35.07 13.11
CA GLN A 165 5.61 34.59 14.46
C GLN A 165 4.87 35.69 15.26
N GLY A 166 3.67 35.39 15.79
CA GLY A 166 2.82 36.35 16.52
C GLY A 166 1.34 36.38 16.10
N GLY A 167 0.95 35.68 15.02
CA GLY A 167 -0.42 35.20 14.80
C GLY A 167 -1.57 36.21 14.65
N SER A 168 -1.31 37.52 14.51
CA SER A 168 -2.35 38.50 14.18
C SER A 168 -2.65 38.53 12.67
N ALA A 169 -3.86 38.92 12.28
CA ALA A 169 -4.25 39.15 10.87
C ALA A 169 -3.36 40.22 10.19
N ASP A 170 -2.80 41.14 10.97
CA ASP A 170 -1.89 42.20 10.49
C ASP A 170 -0.47 41.69 10.17
N ASN A 171 -0.17 40.39 10.43
CA ASN A 171 1.16 39.79 10.25
C ASN A 171 1.26 38.84 9.04
N ILE A 172 0.25 38.83 8.15
CA ILE A 172 0.30 38.00 6.94
C ILE A 172 1.31 38.62 5.97
N ILE A 173 2.32 37.84 5.58
CA ILE A 173 3.39 38.24 4.66
C ILE A 173 2.98 37.95 3.21
N SER A 174 2.39 36.77 3.00
CA SER A 174 1.99 36.30 1.68
C SER A 174 0.84 35.31 1.79
N SER A 175 0.13 35.13 0.68
CA SER A 175 -0.97 34.18 0.60
C SER A 175 -1.04 33.51 -0.77
N GLY A 176 -1.61 32.31 -0.80
CA GLY A 176 -1.86 31.53 -2.01
C GLY A 176 -3.23 30.88 -1.95
N ILE A 177 -3.78 30.55 -3.12
CA ILE A 177 -5.08 29.88 -3.25
C ILE A 177 -4.93 28.70 -4.20
N ALA A 178 -5.44 27.53 -3.80
CA ALA A 178 -5.61 26.39 -4.69
C ALA A 178 -7.10 26.15 -4.95
N LEU A 179 -7.49 26.08 -6.22
CA LEU A 179 -8.82 25.63 -6.63
C LEU A 179 -8.83 24.10 -6.64
N VAL A 180 -9.60 23.47 -5.76
CA VAL A 180 -9.53 22.01 -5.55
C VAL A 180 -9.93 21.25 -6.83
N GLU A 181 -10.97 21.71 -7.53
CA GLU A 181 -11.40 21.13 -8.81
C GLU A 181 -10.29 21.18 -9.87
N SER A 182 -9.55 22.28 -9.99
CA SER A 182 -8.49 22.41 -10.99
C SER A 182 -7.31 21.46 -10.75
N LEU A 183 -7.12 21.02 -9.51
CA LEU A 183 -6.08 20.08 -9.13
C LEU A 183 -6.56 18.61 -9.15
N ASN A 184 -7.87 18.39 -9.23
CA ASN A 184 -8.49 17.06 -9.21
C ASN A 184 -9.12 16.71 -10.56
N GLN A 185 -8.33 16.13 -11.47
CA GLN A 185 -8.82 15.67 -12.77
C GLN A 185 -9.71 14.42 -12.62
N PRO A 186 -10.78 14.26 -13.42
CA PRO A 186 -11.82 13.26 -13.18
C PRO A 186 -11.53 11.84 -13.72
N ASP A 187 -10.71 11.69 -14.76
CA ASP A 187 -10.53 10.41 -15.46
C ASP A 187 -9.17 9.77 -15.18
N LEU A 188 -8.12 10.59 -15.25
CA LEU A 188 -6.74 10.20 -14.97
C LEU A 188 -6.17 11.16 -13.93
N GLU A 189 -5.28 10.67 -13.09
CA GLU A 189 -4.56 11.49 -12.13
C GLU A 189 -3.07 11.19 -12.15
N ASP A 190 -2.28 12.11 -11.59
CA ASP A 190 -0.90 11.84 -11.24
C ASP A 190 -0.87 11.19 -9.85
N VAL A 191 -0.43 9.94 -9.73
CA VAL A 191 -0.43 9.18 -8.47
C VAL A 191 0.40 9.82 -7.37
N ARG A 192 1.33 10.72 -7.73
CA ARG A 192 2.08 11.53 -6.77
C ARG A 192 1.20 12.50 -6.00
N ARG A 193 0.12 13.00 -6.61
CA ARG A 193 -0.82 13.98 -6.03
C ARG A 193 -0.14 15.22 -5.45
N TYR A 194 1.01 15.57 -6.02
CA TYR A 194 1.86 16.65 -5.57
C TYR A 194 1.50 17.95 -6.29
N HIS A 195 1.31 19.01 -5.52
CA HIS A 195 0.93 20.31 -6.04
C HIS A 195 1.78 21.43 -5.45
N ARG A 196 2.00 22.43 -6.29
CA ARG A 196 2.76 23.63 -5.98
C ARG A 196 1.93 24.86 -6.32
N VAL A 197 1.76 25.73 -5.35
CA VAL A 197 0.97 26.96 -5.51
C VAL A 197 1.82 28.17 -5.16
N PRO A 198 1.83 29.22 -6.00
CA PRO A 198 2.57 30.44 -5.71
C PRO A 198 1.96 31.17 -4.50
N LEU A 199 2.83 31.72 -3.68
CA LEU A 199 2.52 32.66 -2.63
C LEU A 199 2.77 34.07 -3.15
N GLN A 200 1.77 34.92 -3.01
CA GLN A 200 1.79 36.33 -3.42
C GLN A 200 1.89 37.22 -2.19
N ALA A 201 2.75 38.24 -2.23
CA ALA A 201 2.88 39.22 -1.16
C ALA A 201 1.54 39.93 -0.92
N THR A 202 1.09 39.98 0.34
CA THR A 202 -0.18 40.60 0.73
C THR A 202 -0.11 42.11 0.81
N HIS A 203 1.09 42.67 0.96
CA HIS A 203 1.36 44.10 0.99
C HIS A 203 2.29 44.48 -0.16
N GLY A 204 2.00 45.60 -0.83
CA GLY A 204 2.83 46.12 -1.93
C GLY A 204 2.27 45.80 -3.31
N ASP A 205 3.13 45.36 -4.23
CA ASP A 205 2.89 45.25 -5.68
C ASP A 205 2.32 43.89 -6.12
N LEU A 206 1.86 43.06 -5.18
CA LEU A 206 1.39 41.70 -5.45
C LEU A 206 2.49 40.81 -6.09
N SER A 207 3.75 41.08 -5.76
CA SER A 207 4.91 40.30 -6.22
C SER A 207 4.89 38.85 -5.73
N PHE A 208 5.59 38.02 -6.49
CA PHE A 208 5.84 36.62 -6.16
C PHE A 208 6.75 36.52 -4.93
N ALA A 209 6.26 35.87 -3.86
CA ALA A 209 6.97 35.71 -2.60
C ALA A 209 7.61 34.31 -2.44
N GLY A 210 7.11 33.31 -3.17
CA GLY A 210 7.55 31.93 -3.04
C GLY A 210 6.48 30.91 -3.43
N HIS A 211 6.62 29.68 -2.96
CA HIS A 211 5.64 28.62 -3.18
C HIS A 211 5.28 27.90 -1.89
N VAL A 212 4.07 27.33 -1.88
CA VAL A 212 3.68 26.27 -0.95
C VAL A 212 3.55 24.96 -1.72
N ASN A 213 4.10 23.91 -1.13
CA ASN A 213 4.20 22.57 -1.68
C ASN A 213 3.40 21.61 -0.78
N PHE A 214 2.48 20.84 -1.37
CA PHE A 214 1.58 19.97 -0.62
C PHE A 214 1.08 18.80 -1.47
N TYR A 215 0.52 17.80 -0.81
CA TYR A 215 -0.12 16.66 -1.42
C TYR A 215 -1.64 16.76 -1.22
N LEU A 216 -2.43 16.52 -2.27
CA LEU A 216 -3.89 16.68 -2.25
C LEU A 216 -4.58 15.38 -2.61
N GLN A 217 -5.45 14.89 -1.73
CA GLN A 217 -6.37 13.81 -2.05
C GLN A 217 -7.81 14.28 -1.90
N VAL A 218 -8.62 14.05 -2.92
CA VAL A 218 -10.07 14.31 -2.89
C VAL A 218 -10.81 12.98 -2.95
N ILE A 219 -11.62 12.70 -1.94
CA ILE A 219 -12.43 11.48 -1.85
C ILE A 219 -13.88 11.87 -2.03
N LYS A 220 -14.50 11.35 -3.08
CA LYS A 220 -15.91 11.55 -3.39
C LYS A 220 -16.76 10.40 -2.80
N PRO A 221 -17.96 10.67 -2.29
CA PRO A 221 -18.96 9.66 -1.99
C PRO A 221 -19.09 8.59 -3.07
N TYR A 222 -19.23 7.32 -2.67
CA TYR A 222 -19.62 6.28 -3.62
C TYR A 222 -21.13 6.39 -3.90
N ALA A 223 -21.50 6.77 -5.12
CA ALA A 223 -22.89 7.03 -5.51
C ALA A 223 -23.77 5.76 -5.58
N GLY A 224 -23.19 4.57 -5.70
CA GLY A 224 -23.94 3.30 -5.81
C GLY A 224 -24.53 2.78 -4.49
N ALA A 225 -24.43 3.55 -3.40
CA ALA A 225 -24.79 3.14 -2.04
C ALA A 225 -26.29 3.22 -1.69
N THR A 226 -27.22 3.22 -2.65
CA THR A 226 -28.66 3.28 -2.32
C THR A 226 -29.17 2.04 -1.59
N GLU A 227 -28.50 0.89 -1.71
CA GLU A 227 -28.76 -0.28 -0.88
C GLU A 227 -27.45 -1.03 -0.57
N ALA A 228 -26.63 -0.50 0.33
CA ALA A 228 -25.62 -1.35 0.99
C ALA A 228 -26.36 -2.55 1.59
N PRO A 229 -25.93 -3.81 1.35
CA PRO A 229 -26.70 -4.97 1.78
C PRO A 229 -26.99 -4.86 3.28
N THR A 230 -28.28 -4.89 3.65
CA THR A 230 -28.77 -4.69 5.02
C THR A 230 -28.19 -5.69 6.01
N ASN A 231 -27.65 -6.81 5.51
CA ASN A 231 -26.84 -7.75 6.26
C ASN A 231 -25.35 -7.48 5.98
N LYS A 232 -24.69 -6.76 6.90
CA LYS A 232 -23.22 -6.81 6.96
C LYS A 232 -22.83 -8.30 7.13
N PRO A 233 -21.98 -8.87 6.26
CA PRO A 233 -21.50 -10.22 6.43
C PRO A 233 -20.81 -10.32 7.80
N ALA A 234 -20.85 -11.52 8.40
CA ALA A 234 -20.05 -11.76 9.60
C ALA A 234 -18.60 -11.35 9.30
N GLY A 235 -18.02 -10.54 10.18
CA GLY A 235 -16.63 -10.08 10.03
C GLY A 235 -15.69 -11.25 9.77
N MET A 236 -14.70 -11.06 8.90
CA MET A 236 -13.72 -12.11 8.64
C MET A 236 -12.78 -12.21 9.85
N ASP A 237 -12.78 -13.37 10.50
CA ASP A 237 -11.86 -13.70 11.60
C ASP A 237 -10.65 -14.43 11.03
N PHE A 238 -9.51 -13.75 10.99
CA PHE A 238 -8.27 -14.27 10.40
C PHE A 238 -7.39 -15.05 11.37
N ARG A 239 -7.78 -15.13 12.65
CA ARG A 239 -6.97 -15.80 13.67
C ARG A 239 -6.70 -17.25 13.25
N ASN A 240 -5.41 -17.59 13.22
CA ASN A 240 -4.88 -18.91 12.91
C ASN A 240 -5.37 -19.48 11.56
N ARG A 241 -5.55 -18.60 10.56
CA ARG A 241 -5.91 -18.99 9.19
C ARG A 241 -4.71 -18.89 8.24
N ILE A 242 -4.67 -19.80 7.29
CA ILE A 242 -3.74 -19.78 6.15
C ILE A 242 -4.52 -19.31 4.90
N GLY A 243 -3.99 -18.30 4.23
CA GLY A 243 -4.50 -17.80 2.97
C GLY A 243 -3.80 -18.43 1.78
N GLY A 244 -4.55 -18.75 0.73
CA GLY A 244 -3.97 -19.11 -0.57
C GLY A 244 -3.59 -17.85 -1.35
N HIS A 245 -2.31 -17.46 -1.32
CA HIS A 245 -1.77 -16.30 -2.03
C HIS A 245 -1.88 -16.52 -3.55
N ARG A 246 -2.64 -15.66 -4.23
CA ARG A 246 -3.05 -15.80 -5.63
C ARG A 246 -3.64 -17.19 -5.94
N GLY A 247 -4.33 -17.76 -4.95
CA GLY A 247 -4.70 -19.18 -4.90
C GLY A 247 -3.53 -20.07 -4.45
N LEU A 248 -3.03 -20.90 -5.35
CA LEU A 248 -1.79 -21.69 -5.21
C LEU A 248 -0.66 -21.13 -6.08
N GLY A 249 -0.71 -19.82 -6.33
CA GLY A 249 0.24 -19.10 -7.16
C GLY A 249 1.55 -18.78 -6.43
N GLN A 250 2.63 -18.64 -7.19
CA GLN A 250 3.95 -18.26 -6.68
C GLN A 250 4.77 -17.59 -7.78
N ASN A 251 5.38 -16.46 -7.44
CA ASN A 251 6.25 -15.67 -8.31
C ASN A 251 7.73 -15.81 -7.90
N LYS A 252 8.23 -17.04 -7.71
CA LYS A 252 9.66 -17.32 -7.43
C LYS A 252 10.14 -18.55 -8.23
N GLN A 253 11.38 -18.50 -8.73
CA GLN A 253 12.01 -19.66 -9.39
C GLN A 253 12.37 -20.78 -8.40
N GLY A 254 12.56 -22.00 -8.93
CA GLY A 254 13.11 -23.13 -8.17
C GLY A 254 12.08 -24.13 -7.63
N TRP A 255 10.88 -24.17 -8.22
CA TRP A 255 9.82 -25.12 -7.84
C TRP A 255 10.25 -26.59 -8.01
N LYS A 256 9.91 -27.43 -7.02
CA LYS A 256 10.13 -28.88 -7.03
C LYS A 256 8.91 -29.68 -7.46
N PHE A 257 7.83 -29.00 -7.83
CA PHE A 257 6.53 -29.58 -8.16
C PHE A 257 5.83 -28.76 -9.24
N LEU A 258 4.84 -29.36 -9.91
CA LEU A 258 4.03 -28.70 -10.93
C LEU A 258 3.13 -27.65 -10.27
N GLN A 259 3.19 -26.41 -10.72
CA GLN A 259 2.52 -25.28 -10.10
C GLN A 259 1.29 -24.84 -10.91
N MET A 260 0.20 -24.50 -10.21
CA MET A 260 -0.98 -23.88 -10.79
C MET A 260 -0.71 -22.40 -11.09
N GLY A 261 -1.32 -21.90 -12.16
CA GLY A 261 -1.24 -20.49 -12.52
C GLY A 261 -1.82 -19.62 -11.41
N GLU A 262 -1.06 -18.61 -11.00
CA GLU A 262 -1.52 -17.61 -10.05
C GLU A 262 -2.73 -16.85 -10.61
N ASN A 263 -3.61 -16.37 -9.72
CA ASN A 263 -4.73 -15.50 -10.11
C ASN A 263 -5.72 -16.15 -11.11
N THR A 264 -5.91 -17.47 -11.01
CA THR A 264 -6.88 -18.24 -11.83
C THR A 264 -7.98 -18.88 -10.96
N ILE A 265 -9.16 -19.10 -11.54
CA ILE A 265 -10.32 -19.69 -10.85
C ILE A 265 -9.99 -21.08 -10.30
N GLU A 266 -9.26 -21.88 -11.06
CA GLU A 266 -8.85 -23.24 -10.73
C GLU A 266 -7.88 -23.23 -9.55
N SER A 267 -6.95 -22.26 -9.53
CA SER A 267 -6.01 -22.05 -8.44
C SER A 267 -6.73 -21.69 -7.13
N PHE A 268 -7.76 -20.83 -7.20
CA PHE A 268 -8.59 -20.49 -6.05
C PHE A 268 -9.40 -21.69 -5.52
N LYS A 269 -10.05 -22.44 -6.42
CA LYS A 269 -10.80 -23.65 -6.06
C LYS A 269 -9.90 -24.70 -5.40
N MET A 270 -8.72 -24.92 -5.95
CA MET A 270 -7.76 -25.89 -5.42
C MET A 270 -7.20 -25.44 -4.07
N ALA A 271 -6.84 -24.16 -3.90
CA ALA A 271 -6.40 -23.63 -2.61
C ALA A 271 -7.44 -23.92 -1.51
N HIS A 272 -8.71 -23.66 -1.80
CA HIS A 272 -9.81 -23.96 -0.89
C HIS A 272 -9.95 -25.46 -0.60
N GLN A 273 -9.87 -26.32 -1.63
CA GLN A 273 -9.92 -27.79 -1.46
C GLN A 273 -8.77 -28.34 -0.60
N LEU A 274 -7.61 -27.68 -0.64
CA LEU A 274 -6.45 -28.02 0.21
C LEU A 274 -6.53 -27.44 1.63
N GLY A 275 -7.62 -26.75 1.97
CA GLY A 275 -7.89 -26.26 3.33
C GLY A 275 -7.51 -24.80 3.58
N ALA A 276 -7.21 -24.01 2.53
CA ALA A 276 -7.00 -22.57 2.71
C ALA A 276 -8.27 -21.91 3.29
N GLY A 277 -8.08 -21.13 4.35
CA GLY A 277 -9.16 -20.47 5.08
C GLY A 277 -9.77 -19.28 4.33
N PHE A 278 -9.04 -18.75 3.35
CA PHE A 278 -9.42 -17.73 2.37
C PHE A 278 -8.48 -17.82 1.16
N VAL A 279 -8.84 -17.17 0.06
CA VAL A 279 -7.96 -16.98 -1.10
C VAL A 279 -7.68 -15.50 -1.28
N GLU A 280 -6.43 -15.16 -1.56
CA GLU A 280 -5.98 -13.81 -1.89
C GLU A 280 -5.80 -13.71 -3.41
N PHE A 281 -6.08 -12.54 -3.97
CA PHE A 281 -5.77 -12.20 -5.35
C PHE A 281 -5.77 -10.69 -5.62
N ASP A 282 -5.09 -10.30 -6.70
CA ASP A 282 -4.91 -8.92 -7.12
C ASP A 282 -5.99 -8.44 -8.09
N VAL A 283 -6.60 -7.30 -7.81
CA VAL A 283 -7.57 -6.64 -8.71
C VAL A 283 -6.96 -5.38 -9.33
N GLN A 284 -7.03 -5.29 -10.65
CA GLN A 284 -6.75 -4.09 -11.43
C GLN A 284 -7.94 -3.74 -12.34
N VAL A 285 -7.92 -2.56 -12.96
CA VAL A 285 -9.00 -2.07 -13.83
C VAL A 285 -8.43 -1.71 -15.20
N THR A 286 -9.03 -2.25 -16.26
CA THR A 286 -8.66 -1.96 -17.66
C THR A 286 -9.12 -0.56 -18.07
N LYS A 287 -8.63 -0.08 -19.23
CA LYS A 287 -8.97 1.23 -19.81
C LYS A 287 -10.47 1.49 -19.94
N ASP A 288 -11.23 0.44 -20.27
CA ASP A 288 -12.68 0.43 -20.46
C ASP A 288 -13.45 0.07 -19.17
N LEU A 289 -12.81 0.26 -18.01
CA LEU A 289 -13.40 0.13 -16.67
C LEU A 289 -13.93 -1.27 -16.36
N ILE A 290 -13.20 -2.31 -16.77
CA ILE A 290 -13.50 -3.70 -16.44
C ILE A 290 -12.48 -4.20 -15.42
N PRO A 291 -12.90 -4.55 -14.19
CA PRO A 291 -12.01 -5.14 -13.20
C PRO A 291 -11.55 -6.55 -13.62
N VAL A 292 -10.24 -6.75 -13.59
CA VAL A 292 -9.54 -7.99 -13.97
C VAL A 292 -8.66 -8.48 -12.83
N ILE A 293 -8.41 -9.80 -12.79
CA ILE A 293 -7.51 -10.39 -11.81
C ILE A 293 -6.11 -10.52 -12.41
N TYR A 294 -5.16 -9.72 -11.93
CA TYR A 294 -3.80 -9.68 -12.45
C TYR A 294 -2.85 -8.93 -11.51
N HIS A 295 -1.69 -9.52 -11.23
CA HIS A 295 -0.74 -9.00 -10.22
C HIS A 295 0.11 -7.84 -10.73
N ASP A 296 0.79 -8.01 -11.87
CA ASP A 296 1.81 -7.07 -12.30
C ASP A 296 1.17 -5.79 -12.86
N PHE A 297 1.77 -4.63 -12.66
CA PHE A 297 1.24 -3.39 -13.23
C PHE A 297 1.33 -3.34 -14.77
N LEU A 298 2.20 -4.18 -15.34
CA LEU A 298 2.48 -4.28 -16.77
C LEU A 298 1.93 -5.61 -17.32
N LEU A 299 1.09 -5.51 -18.35
CA LEU A 299 0.76 -6.62 -19.23
C LEU A 299 1.93 -6.82 -20.20
N SER A 300 2.58 -7.99 -20.14
CA SER A 300 3.86 -8.23 -20.83
C SER A 300 3.81 -9.42 -21.78
N GLU A 301 2.71 -10.20 -21.79
CA GLU A 301 2.52 -11.46 -22.52
C GLU A 301 2.64 -11.33 -24.06
N THR A 302 2.50 -10.10 -24.56
CA THR A 302 2.69 -9.75 -25.98
C THR A 302 4.16 -9.48 -26.32
N GLY A 303 5.06 -9.44 -25.33
CA GLY A 303 6.44 -8.98 -25.45
C GLY A 303 6.63 -7.46 -25.31
N THR A 304 5.54 -6.71 -25.11
CA THR A 304 5.55 -5.27 -24.86
C THR A 304 5.01 -5.00 -23.46
N ASP A 305 5.67 -4.12 -22.70
CA ASP A 305 5.22 -3.72 -21.37
C ASP A 305 4.16 -2.62 -21.48
N ALA A 306 2.90 -2.96 -21.21
CA ALA A 306 1.78 -2.02 -21.25
C ALA A 306 1.10 -1.91 -19.88
N PRO A 307 1.00 -0.71 -19.28
CA PRO A 307 0.29 -0.53 -18.02
C PRO A 307 -1.19 -0.94 -18.13
N ILE A 308 -1.71 -1.70 -17.17
CA ILE A 308 -3.05 -2.31 -17.27
C ILE A 308 -4.17 -1.28 -17.53
N HIS A 309 -4.11 -0.10 -16.90
CA HIS A 309 -5.10 0.96 -17.09
C HIS A 309 -5.13 1.55 -18.53
N THR A 310 -4.14 1.24 -19.38
CA THR A 310 -4.06 1.70 -20.77
C THR A 310 -4.57 0.66 -21.78
N VAL A 311 -4.78 -0.57 -21.34
CA VAL A 311 -5.16 -1.72 -22.17
C VAL A 311 -6.66 -1.94 -22.05
N SER A 312 -7.38 -2.16 -23.16
CA SER A 312 -8.79 -2.54 -23.10
C SER A 312 -8.95 -3.98 -22.62
N TYR A 313 -10.12 -4.33 -22.08
CA TYR A 313 -10.42 -5.71 -21.70
C TYR A 313 -10.23 -6.70 -22.85
N GLU A 314 -10.65 -6.34 -24.07
CA GLU A 314 -10.47 -7.20 -25.23
C GLU A 314 -8.98 -7.47 -25.52
N GLN A 315 -8.14 -6.44 -25.42
CA GLN A 315 -6.69 -6.57 -25.59
C GLN A 315 -6.06 -7.41 -24.47
N PHE A 316 -6.48 -7.21 -23.23
CA PHE A 316 -6.06 -8.00 -22.06
C PHE A 316 -6.38 -9.50 -22.27
N MET A 317 -7.60 -9.81 -22.69
CA MET A 317 -8.00 -11.19 -22.97
C MET A 317 -7.33 -11.77 -24.23
N ALA A 318 -7.03 -10.94 -25.23
CA ALA A 318 -6.27 -11.36 -26.40
C ALA A 318 -4.84 -11.76 -26.00
N ALA A 319 -4.19 -11.00 -25.10
CA ALA A 319 -2.87 -11.33 -24.56
C ALA A 319 -2.86 -12.69 -23.84
N SER A 320 -3.92 -12.99 -23.08
CA SER A 320 -4.12 -14.32 -22.49
C SER A 320 -4.20 -15.41 -23.56
N LYS A 321 -5.02 -15.21 -24.60
CA LYS A 321 -5.20 -16.17 -25.71
C LYS A 321 -3.96 -16.35 -26.56
N LEU A 322 -3.07 -15.36 -26.66
CA LEU A 322 -1.80 -15.51 -27.38
C LEU A 322 -0.86 -16.53 -26.72
N GLN A 323 -1.11 -16.89 -25.46
CA GLN A 323 -0.45 -18.03 -24.82
C GLN A 323 -1.07 -19.37 -25.26
N PHE A 324 -2.33 -19.37 -25.73
CA PHE A 324 -3.04 -20.52 -26.27
C PHE A 324 -2.83 -20.58 -27.77
N SER A 325 -1.90 -21.42 -28.25
CA SER A 325 -1.95 -21.78 -29.66
C SER A 325 -3.26 -22.53 -29.95
N PRO A 326 -4.09 -22.10 -30.91
CA PRO A 326 -5.04 -23.01 -31.50
C PRO A 326 -4.18 -23.99 -32.29
N ALA A 327 -3.89 -25.16 -31.71
CA ALA A 327 -3.61 -26.32 -32.53
C ALA A 327 -4.76 -26.39 -33.53
N ARG A 328 -4.49 -26.09 -34.80
CA ARG A 328 -5.47 -26.20 -35.88
C ARG A 328 -6.06 -27.59 -35.74
N ARG A 329 -7.31 -27.67 -35.27
CA ARG A 329 -8.12 -28.90 -35.20
C ARG A 329 -8.55 -29.31 -36.61
N ASP A 330 -7.64 -29.24 -37.59
CA ASP A 330 -7.86 -29.87 -38.87
C ASP A 330 -7.10 -31.17 -38.93
N ARG A 331 -7.90 -32.22 -38.85
CA ARG A 331 -7.64 -33.64 -39.07
C ARG A 331 -6.51 -33.87 -40.09
N ARG A 332 -5.44 -34.56 -39.68
CA ARG A 332 -5.12 -35.96 -40.06
C ARG A 332 -3.74 -36.33 -39.54
N VAL A 333 -3.69 -37.52 -38.96
CA VAL A 333 -2.54 -38.36 -38.61
C VAL A 333 -1.22 -37.98 -39.31
N ALA A 334 -0.26 -37.45 -38.56
CA ALA A 334 1.17 -37.75 -38.68
C ALA A 334 1.95 -37.03 -37.55
N ASP A 335 2.64 -37.83 -36.75
CA ASP A 335 3.88 -37.54 -36.00
C ASP A 335 4.28 -36.05 -35.85
N ASP A 336 3.95 -35.42 -34.72
CA ASP A 336 4.23 -34.00 -34.48
C ASP A 336 4.77 -33.73 -33.07
N SER A 337 6.05 -34.09 -32.85
CA SER A 337 6.83 -33.61 -31.71
C SER A 337 7.69 -32.37 -32.05
N THR A 338 7.54 -31.80 -33.26
CA THR A 338 8.46 -30.77 -33.79
C THR A 338 7.83 -29.39 -33.99
N LEU A 339 6.50 -29.25 -34.07
CA LEU A 339 5.85 -27.93 -34.28
C LEU A 339 5.56 -27.15 -33.00
N ALA A 340 5.56 -27.78 -31.82
CA ALA A 340 5.36 -27.10 -30.52
C ALA A 340 6.60 -26.30 -30.06
N GLN A 341 7.80 -26.73 -30.44
CA GLN A 341 9.08 -26.09 -30.06
C GLN A 341 9.29 -24.67 -30.64
N PRO A 342 9.04 -24.40 -31.93
CA PRO A 342 9.30 -23.07 -32.50
C PRO A 342 8.41 -21.96 -31.93
N GLN A 343 7.19 -22.27 -31.50
CA GLN A 343 6.25 -21.27 -30.95
C GLN A 343 6.53 -20.92 -29.48
N MET A 344 6.93 -21.91 -28.68
CA MET A 344 7.44 -21.64 -27.33
C MET A 344 8.74 -20.84 -27.38
N ALA A 345 9.61 -21.12 -28.35
CA ALA A 345 10.82 -20.33 -28.59
C ALA A 345 10.50 -18.88 -28.94
N ASP A 346 9.49 -18.63 -29.79
CA ASP A 346 9.03 -17.28 -30.14
C ASP A 346 8.42 -16.53 -28.95
N PHE A 347 7.58 -17.20 -28.14
CA PHE A 347 7.07 -16.65 -26.88
C PHE A 347 8.21 -16.28 -25.92
N SER A 348 9.13 -17.19 -25.66
CA SER A 348 10.28 -16.93 -24.79
C SER A 348 11.18 -15.83 -25.33
N ALA A 349 11.40 -15.76 -26.64
CA ALA A 349 12.20 -14.71 -27.28
C ALA A 349 11.58 -13.32 -27.05
N ARG A 350 10.27 -13.16 -27.31
CA ARG A 350 9.60 -11.87 -27.07
C ARG A 350 9.52 -11.49 -25.60
N MET A 351 9.25 -12.46 -24.72
CA MET A 351 9.22 -12.21 -23.27
C MET A 351 10.58 -11.73 -22.75
N GLY A 352 11.68 -12.19 -23.33
CA GLY A 352 13.04 -11.74 -23.00
C GLY A 352 13.28 -10.22 -23.17
N HIS A 353 12.38 -9.51 -23.85
CA HIS A 353 12.45 -8.05 -24.00
C HIS A 353 11.73 -7.28 -22.90
N THR A 354 10.87 -7.93 -22.12
CA THR A 354 10.02 -7.32 -21.08
C THR A 354 10.83 -7.02 -19.81
N LEU A 355 10.43 -5.99 -19.07
CA LEU A 355 11.12 -5.54 -17.86
C LEU A 355 11.20 -6.63 -16.80
N GLU A 356 10.07 -7.29 -16.52
CA GLU A 356 10.00 -8.32 -15.49
C GLU A 356 10.86 -9.54 -15.84
N TYR A 357 10.81 -10.01 -17.09
CA TYR A 357 11.61 -11.16 -17.51
C TYR A 357 13.11 -10.84 -17.45
N LYS A 358 13.53 -9.61 -17.79
CA LYS A 358 14.93 -9.18 -17.66
C LYS A 358 15.38 -9.15 -16.20
N ALA A 359 14.51 -8.74 -15.28
CA ALA A 359 14.82 -8.65 -13.87
C ALA A 359 14.82 -10.03 -13.17
N LYS A 360 13.83 -10.86 -13.44
CA LYS A 360 13.60 -12.14 -12.73
C LYS A 360 14.09 -13.37 -13.49
N GLY A 361 14.25 -13.27 -14.81
CA GLY A 361 14.57 -14.40 -15.70
C GLY A 361 13.38 -15.32 -16.03
N PHE A 362 12.17 -14.99 -15.58
CA PHE A 362 10.93 -15.73 -15.88
C PHE A 362 9.70 -14.83 -15.73
N LYS A 363 8.55 -15.30 -16.22
CA LYS A 363 7.23 -14.68 -16.04
C LYS A 363 6.26 -15.74 -15.45
N PRO A 364 5.61 -15.51 -14.30
CA PRO A 364 4.55 -16.39 -13.81
C PRO A 364 3.42 -16.52 -14.82
N ASN A 365 2.60 -17.56 -14.72
CA ASN A 365 1.53 -17.81 -15.69
C ASN A 365 2.04 -17.87 -17.15
N THR A 366 3.25 -18.39 -17.35
CA THR A 366 3.73 -18.75 -18.69
C THR A 366 3.29 -20.16 -19.02
N ARG A 367 2.42 -20.30 -20.02
CA ARG A 367 1.93 -21.60 -20.46
C ARG A 367 3.06 -22.54 -20.91
N GLY A 368 2.94 -23.81 -20.52
CA GLY A 368 3.99 -24.82 -20.73
C GLY A 368 4.97 -24.96 -19.56
N VAL A 369 4.96 -24.00 -18.62
CA VAL A 369 5.68 -24.06 -17.34
C VAL A 369 4.71 -24.29 -16.17
N PHE A 370 3.50 -23.74 -16.25
CA PHE A 370 2.45 -23.84 -15.22
C PHE A 370 1.17 -24.51 -15.76
N ILE A 371 0.38 -25.13 -14.88
CA ILE A 371 -1.01 -25.49 -15.18
C ILE A 371 -1.82 -24.21 -15.17
N GLN A 372 -2.26 -23.73 -16.33
CA GLN A 372 -2.81 -22.39 -16.45
C GLN A 372 -4.13 -22.38 -17.22
N ASP A 373 -5.08 -21.60 -16.70
CA ASP A 373 -6.30 -21.19 -17.40
C ASP A 373 -6.16 -19.76 -17.96
N SER A 374 -7.14 -19.33 -18.77
CA SER A 374 -7.18 -17.96 -19.28
C SER A 374 -7.28 -16.95 -18.13
N PHE A 375 -6.88 -15.72 -18.41
CA PHE A 375 -7.15 -14.60 -17.50
C PHE A 375 -8.64 -14.50 -17.22
N THR A 376 -8.97 -13.94 -16.06
CA THR A 376 -10.36 -13.84 -15.60
C THR A 376 -10.68 -12.42 -15.21
N THR A 377 -11.93 -12.02 -15.45
CA THR A 377 -12.47 -10.82 -14.82
C THR A 377 -12.73 -11.05 -13.34
N PHE A 378 -12.84 -9.97 -12.60
CA PHE A 378 -13.25 -10.04 -11.20
C PHE A 378 -14.71 -10.51 -11.05
N LYS A 379 -15.59 -10.11 -11.98
CA LYS A 379 -16.97 -10.58 -12.05
C LYS A 379 -17.06 -12.11 -12.21
N GLU A 380 -16.29 -12.66 -13.14
CA GLU A 380 -16.20 -14.11 -13.33
C GLU A 380 -15.70 -14.80 -12.06
N THR A 381 -14.66 -14.27 -11.43
CA THR A 381 -14.12 -14.79 -10.17
C THR A 381 -15.18 -14.84 -9.07
N LEU A 382 -15.94 -13.75 -8.88
CA LEU A 382 -17.04 -13.69 -7.91
C LEU A 382 -18.16 -14.71 -8.18
N SER A 383 -18.39 -15.06 -9.45
CA SER A 383 -19.46 -15.99 -9.84
C SER A 383 -19.04 -17.47 -9.86
N GLN A 384 -17.79 -17.76 -10.21
CA GLN A 384 -17.32 -19.12 -10.47
C GLN A 384 -16.59 -19.77 -9.30
N VAL A 385 -16.00 -18.98 -8.39
CA VAL A 385 -15.46 -19.50 -7.14
C VAL A 385 -16.62 -19.71 -6.16
N PRO A 386 -16.68 -20.82 -5.40
CA PRO A 386 -17.79 -21.07 -4.48
C PRO A 386 -18.05 -19.91 -3.51
N SER A 387 -19.32 -19.65 -3.17
CA SER A 387 -19.74 -18.46 -2.42
C SER A 387 -19.31 -18.45 -0.95
N ASP A 388 -18.96 -19.62 -0.41
CA ASP A 388 -18.50 -19.82 0.96
C ASP A 388 -16.99 -19.59 1.14
N VAL A 389 -16.23 -19.57 0.05
CA VAL A 389 -14.80 -19.23 0.02
C VAL A 389 -14.62 -17.74 0.32
N PRO A 390 -13.93 -17.36 1.42
CA PRO A 390 -13.64 -15.97 1.72
C PRO A 390 -12.54 -15.41 0.83
N PHE A 391 -12.64 -14.12 0.49
CA PHE A 391 -11.65 -13.42 -0.33
C PHE A 391 -10.87 -12.38 0.47
N ASP A 392 -9.56 -12.38 0.28
CA ASP A 392 -8.72 -11.21 0.44
C ASP A 392 -8.51 -10.61 -0.95
N ILE A 393 -8.87 -9.34 -1.12
CA ILE A 393 -8.80 -8.65 -2.40
C ILE A 393 -7.74 -7.57 -2.28
N GLU A 394 -6.58 -7.82 -2.87
CA GLU A 394 -5.53 -6.81 -3.00
C GLU A 394 -5.94 -5.82 -4.09
N MET A 395 -6.24 -4.59 -3.66
CA MET A 395 -6.53 -3.47 -4.55
C MET A 395 -5.21 -2.91 -5.08
N LYS A 396 -4.83 -3.35 -6.28
CA LYS A 396 -3.53 -3.07 -6.88
C LYS A 396 -3.53 -1.70 -7.54
N TYR A 397 -3.00 -0.71 -6.84
CA TYR A 397 -2.92 0.69 -7.29
C TYR A 397 -1.51 1.21 -7.08
N PRO A 398 -0.85 1.76 -8.11
CA PRO A 398 0.58 2.03 -8.05
C PRO A 398 0.90 3.22 -7.15
N MET A 399 1.99 3.09 -6.40
CA MET A 399 2.67 4.17 -5.71
C MET A 399 3.75 4.79 -6.61
N PRO A 400 4.18 6.04 -6.34
CA PRO A 400 5.17 6.73 -7.16
C PRO A 400 6.48 5.96 -7.40
N PHE A 401 6.96 5.20 -6.40
CA PHE A 401 8.18 4.41 -6.55
C PHE A 401 7.97 3.21 -7.47
N GLU A 402 6.82 2.54 -7.42
CA GLU A 402 6.51 1.42 -8.33
C GLU A 402 6.44 1.91 -9.78
N CYS A 403 5.93 3.12 -10.02
CA CYS A 403 6.01 3.75 -11.33
C CYS A 403 7.47 3.93 -11.80
N ARG A 404 8.39 4.33 -10.92
CA ARG A 404 9.81 4.45 -11.26
C ARG A 404 10.46 3.10 -11.53
N ASP A 405 10.28 2.15 -10.63
CA ASP A 405 10.90 0.82 -10.69
C ASP A 405 10.43 0.03 -11.92
N HIS A 406 9.19 0.26 -12.36
CA HIS A 406 8.63 -0.35 -13.55
C HIS A 406 8.67 0.53 -14.81
N ASN A 407 9.37 1.68 -14.78
CA ASN A 407 9.45 2.64 -15.89
C ASN A 407 8.08 3.04 -16.47
N MET A 408 7.07 3.20 -15.61
CA MET A 408 5.73 3.63 -15.97
C MET A 408 5.57 5.15 -15.84
N SER A 409 4.60 5.70 -16.57
CA SER A 409 4.09 7.05 -16.26
C SER A 409 3.51 7.08 -14.85
N THR A 410 3.59 8.25 -14.18
CA THR A 410 2.85 8.48 -12.92
C THR A 410 1.38 8.82 -13.18
N THR A 411 0.98 8.98 -14.45
CA THR A 411 -0.43 9.09 -14.82
C THR A 411 -1.12 7.72 -14.73
N TRP A 412 -2.21 7.64 -13.96
CA TRP A 412 -2.99 6.42 -13.78
C TRP A 412 -4.49 6.72 -13.79
N LEU A 413 -5.32 5.67 -13.77
CA LEU A 413 -6.76 5.79 -13.54
C LEU A 413 -7.02 6.53 -12.22
N GLU A 414 -7.90 7.52 -12.26
CA GLU A 414 -8.27 8.30 -11.08
C GLU A 414 -8.84 7.39 -9.96
N LEU A 415 -8.41 7.63 -8.71
CA LEU A 415 -8.64 6.74 -7.57
C LEU A 415 -10.11 6.54 -7.24
N ASN A 416 -10.94 7.58 -7.30
CA ASN A 416 -12.38 7.43 -7.11
C ASN A 416 -12.98 6.54 -8.20
N VAL A 417 -12.61 6.74 -9.47
CA VAL A 417 -13.06 5.90 -10.58
C VAL A 417 -12.62 4.46 -10.40
N PHE A 418 -11.36 4.21 -10.03
CA PHE A 418 -10.83 2.88 -9.75
C PHE A 418 -11.64 2.17 -8.64
N ILE A 419 -11.77 2.82 -7.48
CA ILE A 419 -12.47 2.24 -6.32
C ILE A 419 -13.95 2.01 -6.66
N ASP A 420 -14.62 2.98 -7.26
CA ASP A 420 -16.06 2.92 -7.55
C ASP A 420 -16.37 1.83 -8.57
N THR A 421 -15.48 1.58 -9.54
CA THR A 421 -15.60 0.49 -10.52
C THR A 421 -15.54 -0.88 -9.82
N VAL A 422 -14.59 -1.07 -8.91
CA VAL A 422 -14.44 -2.33 -8.17
C VAL A 422 -15.59 -2.53 -7.17
N LEU A 423 -15.97 -1.48 -6.41
CA LEU A 423 -17.09 -1.54 -5.47
C LEU A 423 -18.41 -1.86 -6.17
N SER A 424 -18.67 -1.27 -7.33
CA SER A 424 -19.87 -1.57 -8.12
C SER A 424 -19.94 -3.04 -8.55
N THR A 425 -18.80 -3.61 -8.93
CA THR A 425 -18.70 -5.04 -9.26
C THR A 425 -18.99 -5.92 -8.04
N ILE A 426 -18.46 -5.56 -6.87
CA ILE A 426 -18.67 -6.29 -5.61
C ILE A 426 -20.12 -6.22 -5.17
N PHE A 427 -20.70 -5.04 -5.06
CA PHE A 427 -22.07 -4.90 -4.56
C PHE A 427 -23.09 -5.54 -5.50
N ALA A 428 -22.79 -5.63 -6.81
CA ALA A 428 -23.64 -6.33 -7.77
C ALA A 428 -23.49 -7.87 -7.74
N HIS A 429 -22.32 -8.41 -7.37
CA HIS A 429 -22.00 -9.82 -7.63
C HIS A 429 -21.47 -10.64 -6.45
N ALA A 430 -21.04 -10.02 -5.35
CA ALA A 430 -20.45 -10.73 -4.21
C ALA A 430 -21.48 -11.46 -3.32
N GLY A 431 -22.74 -11.03 -3.35
CA GLY A 431 -23.80 -11.61 -2.53
C GLY A 431 -23.47 -11.53 -1.04
N LYS A 432 -23.37 -12.69 -0.37
CA LYS A 432 -23.04 -12.82 1.06
C LYS A 432 -21.59 -13.27 1.32
N ARG A 433 -20.73 -13.26 0.30
CA ARG A 433 -19.35 -13.71 0.42
C ARG A 433 -18.61 -12.87 1.47
N ARG A 434 -17.80 -13.52 2.30
CA ARG A 434 -16.91 -12.84 3.23
C ARG A 434 -15.73 -12.28 2.44
N ILE A 435 -15.49 -10.97 2.54
CA ILE A 435 -14.44 -10.27 1.80
C ILE A 435 -13.66 -9.38 2.76
N MET A 436 -12.34 -9.29 2.59
CA MET A 436 -11.53 -8.16 3.04
C MET A 436 -10.86 -7.49 1.86
N PHE A 437 -10.61 -6.20 1.99
CA PHE A 437 -9.72 -5.48 1.10
C PHE A 437 -8.36 -5.32 1.74
N SER A 438 -7.33 -5.36 0.91
CA SER A 438 -5.97 -5.04 1.28
C SER A 438 -5.35 -4.14 0.21
N SER A 439 -4.39 -3.27 0.58
CA SER A 439 -3.61 -2.50 -0.40
C SER A 439 -2.34 -1.96 0.21
N PHE A 440 -1.27 -1.88 -0.58
CA PHE A 440 -0.02 -1.21 -0.21
C PHE A 440 -0.14 0.32 -0.28
N SER A 441 -1.12 0.86 -1.01
CA SER A 441 -1.30 2.31 -1.15
C SER A 441 -2.03 2.90 0.07
N PRO A 442 -1.38 3.83 0.81
CA PRO A 442 -2.04 4.55 1.89
C PRO A 442 -3.27 5.33 1.39
N GLU A 443 -3.15 6.01 0.26
CA GLU A 443 -4.24 6.80 -0.36
C GLU A 443 -5.46 5.93 -0.66
N LEU A 444 -5.24 4.74 -1.23
CA LEU A 444 -6.34 3.82 -1.54
C LEU A 444 -7.01 3.33 -0.25
N CYS A 445 -6.24 2.93 0.76
CA CYS A 445 -6.78 2.49 2.04
C CYS A 445 -7.67 3.56 2.69
N ILE A 446 -7.22 4.82 2.67
CA ILE A 446 -8.00 5.95 3.18
C ILE A 446 -9.29 6.09 2.37
N ALA A 447 -9.20 6.26 1.04
CA ALA A 447 -10.36 6.49 0.18
C ALA A 447 -11.39 5.36 0.28
N LEU A 448 -10.94 4.11 0.25
CA LEU A 448 -11.80 2.93 0.35
C LEU A 448 -12.51 2.84 1.70
N SER A 449 -11.81 3.15 2.80
CA SER A 449 -12.42 3.18 4.14
C SER A 449 -13.47 4.28 4.33
N HIS A 450 -13.38 5.36 3.53
CA HIS A 450 -14.36 6.45 3.52
C HIS A 450 -15.56 6.15 2.61
N LYS A 451 -15.35 5.43 1.51
CA LYS A 451 -16.40 5.11 0.53
C LYS A 451 -17.33 3.97 0.97
N GLN A 452 -16.88 3.07 1.85
CA GLN A 452 -17.69 1.95 2.31
C GLN A 452 -17.37 1.53 3.75
N ASN A 453 -18.33 0.91 4.43
CA ASN A 453 -18.19 0.38 5.80
C ASN A 453 -18.67 -1.08 5.94
N HIS A 454 -18.76 -1.78 4.81
CA HIS A 454 -19.33 -3.11 4.67
C HIS A 454 -18.27 -4.21 4.78
N TYR A 455 -17.09 -3.98 4.21
CA TYR A 455 -15.94 -4.88 4.26
C TYR A 455 -14.75 -4.19 4.97
N PRO A 456 -13.97 -4.93 5.77
CA PRO A 456 -12.77 -4.40 6.40
C PRO A 456 -11.69 -4.07 5.36
N VAL A 457 -10.91 -3.02 5.64
CA VAL A 457 -9.78 -2.57 4.81
C VAL A 457 -8.50 -2.72 5.62
N PHE A 458 -7.61 -3.59 5.21
CA PHE A 458 -6.31 -3.81 5.83
C PHE A 458 -5.21 -3.08 5.06
N PHE A 459 -4.21 -2.58 5.78
CA PHE A 459 -3.06 -1.92 5.15
C PHE A 459 -1.92 -2.93 4.94
N LEU A 460 -1.49 -3.13 3.70
CA LEU A 460 -0.30 -3.90 3.36
C LEU A 460 0.95 -3.04 3.52
N SER A 461 2.02 -3.59 4.09
CA SER A 461 3.30 -2.89 4.19
C SER A 461 4.47 -3.87 4.11
N ASP A 462 5.47 -3.55 3.29
CA ASP A 462 6.76 -4.26 3.27
C ASP A 462 7.64 -3.92 4.46
N VAL A 463 7.31 -2.92 5.29
CA VAL A 463 8.14 -2.43 6.40
C VAL A 463 9.63 -2.25 6.01
N LYS A 464 9.85 -1.78 4.77
CA LYS A 464 11.17 -1.65 4.10
C LYS A 464 11.99 -2.95 3.96
N ALA A 465 11.34 -4.11 4.02
CA ALA A 465 11.94 -5.36 3.59
C ALA A 465 12.30 -5.36 2.09
N ALA A 466 11.55 -4.61 1.28
CA ALA A 466 11.85 -4.34 -0.12
C ALA A 466 12.62 -3.01 -0.28
N PRO A 467 13.70 -2.97 -1.10
CA PRO A 467 14.30 -1.71 -1.54
C PRO A 467 13.26 -0.83 -2.26
N GLY A 468 13.30 0.49 -2.05
CA GLY A 468 12.49 1.44 -2.84
C GLY A 468 11.12 1.81 -2.26
N VAL A 469 10.68 1.23 -1.13
CA VAL A 469 9.48 1.72 -0.43
C VAL A 469 9.77 3.09 0.19
N ASP A 470 9.35 4.11 -0.54
CA ASP A 470 9.71 5.50 -0.31
C ASP A 470 8.66 6.28 0.49
N ASP A 471 7.47 5.70 0.71
CA ASP A 471 6.43 6.32 1.51
C ASP A 471 6.72 6.19 3.01
N PRO A 472 6.86 7.29 3.75
CA PRO A 472 7.18 7.27 5.18
C PRO A 472 6.07 6.67 6.06
N ARG A 473 4.85 6.49 5.55
CA ARG A 473 3.74 5.81 6.27
C ARG A 473 3.79 4.29 6.10
N ALA A 474 4.48 3.79 5.07
CA ALA A 474 4.64 2.37 4.76
C ALA A 474 6.05 1.83 5.10
N SER A 475 6.91 2.67 5.66
CA SER A 475 8.36 2.42 5.75
C SER A 475 8.80 1.52 6.91
N SER A 476 7.95 1.27 7.90
CA SER A 476 8.32 0.53 9.11
C SER A 476 7.09 -0.06 9.79
N LEU A 477 7.30 -1.04 10.69
CA LEU A 477 6.20 -1.61 11.46
C LEU A 477 5.51 -0.53 12.30
N ARG A 478 6.31 0.35 12.92
CA ARG A 478 5.82 1.53 13.64
C ARG A 478 4.87 2.36 12.78
N ASP A 479 5.35 2.79 11.62
CA ASP A 479 4.62 3.72 10.76
C ASP A 479 3.33 3.07 10.22
N ALA A 480 3.37 1.77 9.90
CA ALA A 480 2.20 1.00 9.48
C ALA A 480 1.14 0.88 10.58
N VAL A 481 1.54 0.62 11.83
CA VAL A 481 0.64 0.59 12.99
C VAL A 481 0.03 1.96 13.23
N HIS A 482 0.82 3.03 13.23
CA HIS A 482 0.29 4.39 13.40
C HIS A 482 -0.67 4.78 12.29
N PHE A 483 -0.34 4.45 11.03
CA PHE A 483 -1.22 4.70 9.89
C PHE A 483 -2.57 3.98 10.06
N ALA A 484 -2.54 2.68 10.36
CA ALA A 484 -3.75 1.90 10.57
C ALA A 484 -4.61 2.46 11.71
N ARG A 485 -4.00 2.83 12.85
CA ARG A 485 -4.72 3.46 13.96
C ARG A 485 -5.30 4.82 13.60
N ARG A 486 -4.51 5.67 12.96
CA ARG A 486 -4.90 7.03 12.56
C ARG A 486 -6.14 6.99 11.69
N TRP A 487 -6.21 6.07 10.73
CA TRP A 487 -7.36 5.93 9.83
C TRP A 487 -8.39 4.89 10.30
N ALA A 488 -8.25 4.43 11.55
CA ALA A 488 -9.10 3.44 12.18
C ALA A 488 -9.34 2.19 11.31
N LEU A 489 -8.28 1.71 10.67
CA LEU A 489 -8.27 0.43 9.96
C LEU A 489 -8.23 -0.72 10.98
N PRO A 490 -8.91 -1.85 10.71
CA PRO A 490 -8.97 -3.00 11.62
C PRO A 490 -7.66 -3.77 11.76
N GLY A 491 -6.68 -3.58 10.88
CA GLY A 491 -5.43 -4.32 10.93
C GLY A 491 -4.44 -4.00 9.82
N ILE A 492 -3.29 -4.66 9.91
CA ILE A 492 -2.17 -4.57 8.96
C ILE A 492 -1.79 -5.95 8.44
N VAL A 493 -1.19 -5.98 7.25
CA VAL A 493 -0.59 -7.17 6.65
C VAL A 493 0.86 -6.85 6.31
N VAL A 494 1.83 -7.50 6.96
CA VAL A 494 3.25 -7.15 6.82
C VAL A 494 4.10 -8.30 6.29
N GLU A 495 5.30 -8.01 5.77
CA GLU A 495 6.25 -9.07 5.46
C GLU A 495 6.55 -9.90 6.72
N SER A 496 6.69 -11.21 6.54
CA SER A 496 6.76 -12.18 7.62
C SER A 496 8.02 -12.10 8.48
N SER A 497 9.17 -11.75 7.92
CA SER A 497 10.48 -11.91 8.57
C SER A 497 10.62 -11.09 9.85
N PRO A 498 10.27 -9.79 9.90
CA PRO A 498 10.38 -8.98 11.12
C PRO A 498 9.62 -9.56 12.31
N LEU A 499 8.45 -10.14 12.07
CA LEU A 499 7.62 -10.72 13.14
C LEU A 499 8.02 -12.16 13.49
N ILE A 500 8.69 -12.89 12.59
CA ILE A 500 9.23 -14.20 12.92
C ILE A 500 10.53 -14.05 13.72
N ASP A 501 11.37 -13.09 13.33
CA ASP A 501 12.65 -12.83 13.99
C ASP A 501 12.48 -12.10 15.32
N CYS A 502 11.48 -11.22 15.42
CA CYS A 502 11.14 -10.48 16.64
C CYS A 502 9.67 -10.73 17.05
N PRO A 503 9.30 -11.93 17.53
CA PRO A 503 7.91 -12.33 17.77
C PRO A 503 7.17 -11.52 18.84
N ARG A 504 7.89 -10.92 19.80
CA ARG A 504 7.28 -10.02 20.80
C ARG A 504 6.59 -8.81 20.14
N LEU A 505 6.98 -8.42 18.92
CA LEU A 505 6.35 -7.34 18.17
C LEU A 505 4.91 -7.67 17.74
N VAL A 506 4.52 -8.95 17.68
CA VAL A 506 3.11 -9.33 17.46
C VAL A 506 2.23 -8.79 18.59
N LYS A 507 2.68 -8.92 19.84
CA LYS A 507 1.98 -8.38 21.02
C LYS A 507 1.88 -6.85 20.98
N TYR A 508 2.91 -6.17 20.46
CA TYR A 508 2.86 -4.73 20.24
C TYR A 508 1.72 -4.35 19.27
N VAL A 509 1.59 -5.04 18.13
CA VAL A 509 0.50 -4.79 17.17
C VAL A 509 -0.86 -5.08 17.81
N HIS A 510 -1.01 -6.22 18.49
CA HIS A 510 -2.24 -6.59 19.19
C HIS A 510 -2.59 -5.63 20.33
N GLY A 511 -1.60 -5.04 21.01
CA GLY A 511 -1.77 -4.05 22.07
C GLY A 511 -2.51 -2.78 21.61
N PHE A 512 -2.54 -2.52 20.30
CA PHE A 512 -3.32 -1.45 19.70
C PHE A 512 -4.69 -1.87 19.18
N GLY A 513 -5.11 -3.10 19.44
CA GLY A 513 -6.37 -3.67 18.96
C GLY A 513 -6.40 -3.94 17.45
N LEU A 514 -5.23 -3.96 16.80
CA LEU A 514 -5.10 -4.25 15.38
C LEU A 514 -5.00 -5.76 15.16
N GLN A 515 -5.69 -6.27 14.14
CA GLN A 515 -5.41 -7.59 13.61
C GLN A 515 -4.09 -7.55 12.82
N CYS A 516 -3.33 -8.65 12.90
CA CYS A 516 -2.08 -8.80 12.19
C CYS A 516 -2.13 -10.03 11.29
N ALA A 517 -1.93 -9.83 9.99
CA ALA A 517 -1.62 -10.90 9.05
C ALA A 517 -0.23 -10.67 8.46
N THR A 518 0.28 -11.65 7.73
CA THR A 518 1.58 -11.52 7.08
C THR A 518 1.59 -12.20 5.72
N TYR A 519 2.54 -11.81 4.89
CA TYR A 519 2.89 -12.49 3.64
C TYR A 519 4.40 -12.73 3.59
N GLY A 520 4.87 -13.41 2.56
CA GLY A 520 6.30 -13.66 2.37
C GLY A 520 6.67 -15.15 2.42
N GLY A 521 7.91 -15.45 2.05
CA GLY A 521 8.35 -16.83 1.80
C GLY A 521 8.32 -17.71 3.05
N ARG A 522 8.63 -17.13 4.22
CA ARG A 522 8.72 -17.85 5.49
C ARG A 522 7.37 -18.34 6.00
N ASN A 523 6.26 -17.81 5.47
CA ASN A 523 4.92 -18.35 5.76
C ASN A 523 4.70 -19.77 5.24
N ASN A 524 5.53 -20.24 4.30
CA ASN A 524 5.48 -21.62 3.81
C ASN A 524 6.18 -22.62 4.73
N GLU A 525 6.87 -22.15 5.77
CA GLU A 525 7.58 -22.99 6.72
C GLU A 525 6.71 -23.22 7.96
N PRO A 526 6.28 -24.46 8.26
CA PRO A 526 5.40 -24.74 9.39
C PRO A 526 5.95 -24.29 10.75
N GLN A 527 7.27 -24.22 10.89
CA GLN A 527 7.91 -23.75 12.13
C GLN A 527 7.68 -22.24 12.33
N CYS A 528 7.73 -21.47 11.25
CA CYS A 528 7.53 -20.02 11.27
C CYS A 528 6.06 -19.65 11.53
N THR A 529 5.10 -20.45 11.08
CA THR A 529 3.67 -20.21 11.34
C THR A 529 3.29 -20.55 12.78
N GLN A 530 3.93 -21.54 13.41
CA GLN A 530 3.70 -21.91 14.82
C GLN A 530 4.19 -20.88 15.83
N VAL A 531 5.15 -20.02 15.47
CA VAL A 531 5.59 -18.90 16.33
C VAL A 531 4.44 -17.92 16.57
N ARG A 532 3.52 -17.79 15.60
CA ARG A 532 2.38 -16.87 15.67
C ARG A 532 1.25 -17.37 16.54
N ASP A 533 1.01 -18.68 16.58
CA ASP A 533 -0.04 -19.30 17.39
C ASP A 533 0.22 -19.17 18.92
N ARG A 534 1.41 -18.71 19.33
CA ARG A 534 1.85 -18.58 20.74
C ARG A 534 1.80 -17.14 21.27
N THR A 535 1.53 -16.16 20.39
CA THR A 535 1.46 -14.70 20.62
C THR A 535 0.09 -14.13 20.30
#